data_AF-A0A259N5H8-F1
#
_entry.id   AF-A0A259N5H8-F1
#
_cell.length_a   1.000
_cell.length_b   1.000
_cell.length_c   1.000
_cell.angle_alpha   90.00
_cell.angle_beta   90.00
_cell.angle_gamma   90.00
#
_symmetry.space_group_name_H-M   'P 1'
#
loop_
_entity.id
_entity.type
_entity.pdbx_description
1 polymer ?
#
loop_
_entity_poly.entity_id
_entity_poly.type
_entity_poly.pdbx_seq_one_letter_code
_entity_poly.pdbx_strand_id
1 'polypeptide(L)'
;MLLLLAEYLQQFHKGFAVFQYLTLRGILGVLTALALSLWLGPWMIRTLQVRQIGQAVRNDGPQSHLSKKGTPTMGGALILTAIAVSTLLWADLSNRYVWVVLAVTLLFGAIGWVDDYRKVIEKNSRGLPSRWKYFWQSVFGLAAAIFLYMTAQSPVETTLIVPLLKDVAIPLGIAFVVLTYFVIVGTSNAVNLTDGLDGLAILPTVMVGGALGIFCYLSGNVNFAEYLLIPYVPGAGELIVFCAALVGAGLGFLWFNTYPAQVFMGDVGALALGAALGTIAVIVRQEIVLFIMGGVFVMETLSVIIQVVSFKLTGKRVFRMAPIHHHFELRGWPEPRVIVRFWIITVILVLIGLATLKLR
;
A
#
# COMPACT_ATOMS: atom_id res chain seq x y z
N MET A 1 11.01 9.74 17.20
CA MET A 1 11.96 9.48 18.32
C MET A 1 13.36 10.03 18.03
N LEU A 2 13.96 9.77 16.87
CA LEU A 2 15.26 10.39 16.51
C LEU A 2 15.12 11.86 16.12
N LEU A 3 13.99 12.26 15.53
CA LEU A 3 13.70 13.68 15.30
C LEU A 3 13.70 14.49 16.61
N LEU A 4 12.99 14.02 17.64
CA LEU A 4 12.96 14.65 18.97
C LEU A 4 14.34 14.73 19.60
N LEU A 5 15.17 13.69 19.42
CA LEU A 5 16.55 13.70 19.89
C LEU A 5 17.38 14.74 19.12
N ALA A 6 17.23 14.82 17.81
CA ALA A 6 17.91 15.81 16.99
C ALA A 6 17.51 17.25 17.36
N GLU A 7 16.23 17.49 17.67
CA GLU A 7 15.72 18.77 18.20
C GLU A 7 16.36 19.16 19.52
N TYR A 8 16.47 18.21 20.45
CA TYR A 8 17.16 18.44 21.71
C TYR A 8 18.66 18.75 21.48
N LEU A 9 19.33 17.96 20.64
CA LEU A 9 20.75 18.15 20.32
C LEU A 9 21.04 19.43 19.53
N GLN A 10 20.06 19.95 18.79
CA GLN A 10 20.18 21.22 18.07
C GLN A 10 20.45 22.40 19.01
N GLN A 11 20.01 22.32 20.27
CA GLN A 11 20.31 23.33 21.31
C GLN A 11 21.81 23.42 21.60
N PHE A 12 22.54 22.32 21.41
CA PHE A 12 23.99 22.22 21.66
C PHE A 12 24.82 22.40 20.39
N HIS A 13 24.32 21.95 19.23
CA HIS A 13 25.03 22.08 17.96
C HIS A 13 24.07 22.31 16.79
N LYS A 14 24.19 23.48 16.12
CA LYS A 14 23.29 23.89 15.02
C LYS A 14 23.25 22.91 13.84
N GLY A 15 24.30 22.10 13.66
CA GLY A 15 24.34 21.05 12.65
C GLY A 15 23.21 20.02 12.76
N PHE A 16 22.58 19.83 13.91
CA PHE A 16 21.41 18.93 14.00
C PHE A 16 20.14 19.51 13.35
N ALA A 17 20.13 20.79 12.97
CA ALA A 17 19.00 21.41 12.26
C ALA A 17 18.73 20.76 10.90
N VAL A 18 19.70 20.09 10.27
CA VAL A 18 19.45 19.39 9.00
C VAL A 18 18.38 18.30 9.12
N PHE A 19 18.20 17.71 10.30
CA PHE A 19 17.15 16.71 10.54
C PHE A 19 15.73 17.30 10.54
N GLN A 20 15.58 18.63 10.51
CA GLN A 20 14.28 19.28 10.35
C GLN A 20 13.76 19.20 8.91
N TYR A 21 14.65 19.11 7.92
CA TYR A 21 14.26 19.06 6.52
C TYR A 21 13.53 17.76 6.19
N LEU A 22 12.28 17.88 5.75
CA LEU A 22 11.43 16.76 5.31
C LEU A 22 12.10 15.88 4.25
N THR A 23 12.84 16.48 3.32
CA THR A 23 13.56 15.76 2.26
C THR A 23 14.66 14.86 2.83
N LEU A 24 15.46 15.37 3.78
CA LEU A 24 16.47 14.56 4.46
C LEU A 24 15.82 13.44 5.27
N ARG A 25 14.77 13.76 6.03
CA ARG A 25 14.03 12.75 6.81
C ARG A 25 13.39 11.68 5.94
N GLY A 26 12.89 12.05 4.77
CA GLY A 26 12.44 11.11 3.73
C GLY A 26 13.56 10.18 3.31
N ILE A 27 14.73 10.70 2.92
CA ILE A 27 15.90 9.88 2.53
C ILE A 27 16.30 8.92 3.66
N LEU A 28 16.42 9.43 4.89
CA LEU A 28 16.74 8.61 6.06
C LEU A 28 15.66 7.56 6.32
N GLY A 29 14.39 7.88 6.07
CA GLY A 29 13.26 6.97 6.13
C GLY A 29 13.40 5.79 5.14
N VAL A 30 13.76 6.07 3.88
CA VAL A 30 14.04 5.04 2.86
C VAL A 30 15.19 4.16 3.33
N LEU A 31 16.34 4.76 3.67
CA LEU A 31 17.56 4.03 4.00
C LEU A 31 17.39 3.17 5.25
N THR A 32 16.72 3.69 6.28
CA THR A 32 16.44 2.96 7.52
C THR A 32 15.53 1.77 7.25
N ALA A 33 14.43 1.95 6.52
CA ALA A 33 13.49 0.87 6.22
C ALA A 33 14.10 -0.20 5.31
N LEU A 34 14.91 0.21 4.32
CA LEU A 34 15.64 -0.69 3.43
C LEU A 34 16.68 -1.50 4.22
N ALA A 35 17.50 -0.85 5.04
CA ALA A 35 18.52 -1.50 5.86
C ALA A 35 17.90 -2.51 6.84
N LEU A 36 16.82 -2.12 7.53
CA LEU A 36 16.08 -3.02 8.41
C LEU A 36 15.54 -4.24 7.65
N SER A 37 14.97 -4.03 6.46
CA SER A 37 14.42 -5.13 5.65
C SER A 37 15.52 -6.09 5.20
N LEU A 38 16.65 -5.59 4.71
CA LEU A 38 17.77 -6.42 4.26
C LEU A 38 18.47 -7.15 5.41
N TRP A 39 18.57 -6.51 6.58
CA TRP A 39 19.23 -7.08 7.75
C TRP A 39 18.37 -8.12 8.46
N LEU A 40 17.08 -7.82 8.69
CA LEU A 40 16.14 -8.73 9.38
C LEU A 40 15.56 -9.80 8.45
N GLY A 41 15.58 -9.56 7.13
CA GLY A 41 15.02 -10.45 6.11
C GLY A 41 15.52 -11.90 6.21
N PRO A 42 16.84 -12.17 6.14
CA PRO A 42 17.37 -13.54 6.19
C PRO A 42 16.99 -14.28 7.48
N TRP A 43 17.00 -13.59 8.62
CA TRP A 43 16.59 -14.17 9.91
C TRP A 43 15.10 -14.51 9.93
N MET A 44 14.25 -13.59 9.46
CA MET A 44 12.80 -13.81 9.41
C MET A 44 12.44 -14.94 8.44
N ILE A 45 13.04 -14.97 7.25
CA ILE A 45 12.79 -16.01 6.24
C ILE A 45 13.12 -17.38 6.80
N ARG A 46 14.29 -17.56 7.44
CA ARG A 46 14.66 -18.83 8.09
C ARG A 46 13.67 -19.23 9.18
N THR A 47 13.24 -18.27 10.00
CA THR A 47 12.28 -18.51 11.08
C THR A 47 10.91 -18.94 10.54
N LEU A 48 10.43 -18.29 9.48
CA LEU A 48 9.19 -18.66 8.80
C LEU A 48 9.33 -20.02 8.12
N GLN A 49 10.42 -20.29 7.40
CA GLN A 49 10.67 -21.60 6.80
C GLN A 49 10.55 -22.73 7.81
N VAL A 50 11.17 -22.62 8.98
CA VAL A 50 11.10 -23.63 10.05
C VAL A 50 9.67 -23.81 10.58
N ARG A 51 8.89 -22.74 10.71
CA ARG A 51 7.52 -22.80 11.22
C ARG A 51 6.51 -23.31 10.19
N GLN A 52 6.84 -23.25 8.90
CA GLN A 52 5.92 -23.54 7.79
C GLN A 52 6.25 -24.85 7.07
N ILE A 53 7.15 -25.66 7.63
CA ILE A 53 7.48 -26.99 7.09
C ILE A 53 6.21 -27.85 7.05
N GLY A 54 5.86 -28.34 5.86
CA GLY A 54 4.75 -29.28 5.65
C GLY A 54 3.42 -28.68 5.19
N GLN A 55 3.39 -27.44 4.68
CA GLN A 55 2.19 -26.87 4.06
C GLN A 55 1.70 -27.69 2.86
N ALA A 56 0.38 -27.94 2.81
CA ALA A 56 -0.29 -28.51 1.65
C ALA A 56 -0.54 -27.42 0.60
N VAL A 57 -0.14 -27.69 -0.65
CA VAL A 57 -0.36 -26.77 -1.78
C VAL A 57 -1.85 -26.82 -2.17
N ARG A 58 -2.43 -25.65 -2.45
CA ARG A 58 -3.80 -25.55 -2.99
C ARG A 58 -3.82 -26.08 -4.43
N ASN A 59 -4.76 -26.97 -4.75
CA ASN A 59 -4.91 -27.55 -6.11
C ASN A 59 -5.58 -26.60 -7.11
N ASP A 60 -5.99 -25.42 -6.68
CA ASP A 60 -6.90 -24.54 -7.43
C ASP A 60 -6.18 -23.50 -8.32
N GLY A 61 -4.82 -23.51 -8.33
CA GLY A 61 -3.96 -22.57 -9.06
C GLY A 61 -3.31 -23.16 -10.32
N PRO A 62 -2.68 -22.33 -11.19
CA PRO A 62 -1.94 -22.82 -12.35
C PRO A 62 -0.84 -23.83 -11.96
N GLN A 63 -0.58 -24.82 -12.83
CA GLN A 63 0.42 -25.87 -12.55
C GLN A 63 1.84 -25.33 -12.34
N SER A 64 2.15 -24.13 -12.85
CA SER A 64 3.41 -23.41 -12.58
C SER A 64 3.64 -23.14 -11.09
N HIS A 65 2.58 -23.02 -10.28
CA HIS A 65 2.71 -22.78 -8.83
C HIS A 65 3.14 -24.02 -8.04
N LEU A 66 3.13 -25.22 -8.64
CA LEU A 66 3.58 -26.45 -7.96
C LEU A 66 5.10 -26.43 -7.67
N SER A 67 5.88 -25.68 -8.45
CA SER A 67 7.33 -25.51 -8.22
C SER A 67 7.64 -24.55 -7.07
N LYS A 68 6.67 -23.75 -6.60
CA LYS A 68 6.80 -22.81 -5.47
C LYS A 68 6.66 -23.48 -4.09
N LYS A 69 6.79 -24.81 -4.05
CA LYS A 69 6.63 -25.61 -2.84
C LYS A 69 7.77 -25.31 -1.86
N GLY A 70 7.42 -24.83 -0.66
CA GLY A 70 8.37 -24.59 0.43
C GLY A 70 8.77 -23.12 0.63
N THR A 71 8.31 -22.20 -0.21
CA THR A 71 8.50 -20.76 0.01
C THR A 71 7.55 -20.28 1.13
N PRO A 72 8.07 -19.68 2.23
CA PRO A 72 7.23 -19.24 3.33
C PRO A 72 6.35 -18.03 2.95
N THR A 73 5.17 -17.93 3.57
CA THR A 73 4.30 -16.74 3.55
C THR A 73 4.43 -15.92 4.85
N MET A 74 3.73 -14.78 4.94
CA MET A 74 3.80 -13.78 6.03
C MET A 74 5.00 -12.83 5.99
N GLY A 75 5.65 -12.71 4.83
CA GLY A 75 6.75 -11.77 4.61
C GLY A 75 6.37 -10.30 4.79
N GLY A 76 5.07 -9.98 4.69
CA GLY A 76 4.53 -8.66 4.99
C GLY A 76 4.88 -8.15 6.40
N ALA A 77 5.10 -9.04 7.38
CA ALA A 77 5.54 -8.64 8.71
C ALA A 77 6.88 -7.88 8.70
N LEU A 78 7.81 -8.23 7.80
CA LEU A 78 9.06 -7.49 7.60
C LEU A 78 8.79 -6.08 7.12
N ILE A 79 7.93 -5.96 6.10
CA ILE A 79 7.55 -4.67 5.51
C ILE A 79 6.95 -3.78 6.58
N LEU A 80 5.97 -4.27 7.33
CA LEU A 80 5.27 -3.48 8.34
C LEU A 80 6.18 -3.08 9.50
N THR A 81 7.06 -3.98 9.94
CA THR A 81 8.05 -3.66 10.98
C THR A 81 9.02 -2.58 10.51
N ALA A 82 9.56 -2.70 9.29
CA ALA A 82 10.47 -1.73 8.72
C ALA A 82 9.80 -0.36 8.51
N ILE A 83 8.56 -0.32 8.00
CA ILE A 83 7.77 0.90 7.84
C ILE A 83 7.51 1.56 9.21
N ALA A 84 7.03 0.79 10.18
CA ALA A 84 6.65 1.31 11.48
C ALA A 84 7.86 1.87 12.23
N VAL A 85 8.95 1.11 12.31
CA VAL A 85 10.18 1.57 12.99
C VAL A 85 10.74 2.81 12.29
N SER A 86 10.90 2.78 10.97
CA SER A 86 11.46 3.93 10.23
C SER A 86 10.59 5.19 10.38
N THR A 87 9.26 5.05 10.30
CA THR A 87 8.32 6.16 10.51
C THR A 87 8.43 6.71 11.93
N LEU A 88 8.43 5.85 12.96
CA LEU A 88 8.52 6.30 14.36
C LEU A 88 9.84 6.98 14.70
N LEU A 89 10.92 6.64 14.00
CA LEU A 89 12.22 7.28 14.18
C LEU A 89 12.23 8.69 13.59
N TRP A 90 11.75 8.85 12.36
CA TRP A 90 11.97 10.06 11.55
C TRP A 90 10.76 10.98 11.37
N ALA A 91 9.52 10.50 11.50
CA ALA A 91 8.35 11.36 11.35
C ALA A 91 8.11 12.24 12.58
N ASP A 92 7.46 13.39 12.38
CA ASP A 92 6.91 14.17 13.50
C ASP A 92 5.70 13.43 14.09
N LEU A 93 5.84 13.00 15.35
CA LEU A 93 4.82 12.24 16.07
C LEU A 93 3.71 13.11 16.64
N SER A 94 3.81 14.44 16.57
CA SER A 94 2.69 15.33 16.86
C SER A 94 1.65 15.33 15.72
N ASN A 95 2.04 14.86 14.53
CA ASN A 95 1.22 14.91 13.34
C ASN A 95 0.14 13.81 13.33
N ARG A 96 -1.14 14.22 13.29
CA ARG A 96 -2.27 13.29 13.29
C ARG A 96 -2.29 12.34 12.09
N TYR A 97 -1.84 12.79 10.91
CA TYR A 97 -1.90 11.96 9.70
C TYR A 97 -0.94 10.79 9.75
N VAL A 98 0.25 10.99 10.36
CA VAL A 98 1.23 9.93 10.58
C VAL A 98 0.61 8.81 11.41
N TRP A 99 -0.09 9.16 12.49
CA TRP A 99 -0.77 8.18 13.34
C TRP A 99 -1.93 7.46 12.64
N VAL A 100 -2.77 8.19 11.89
CA VAL A 100 -3.88 7.56 11.14
C VAL A 100 -3.35 6.54 10.14
N VAL A 101 -2.39 6.93 9.31
CA VAL A 101 -1.82 6.03 8.29
C VAL A 101 -1.10 4.84 8.93
N LEU A 102 -0.32 5.08 10.00
CA LEU A 102 0.38 4.01 10.70
C LEU A 102 -0.60 3.04 11.38
N ALA A 103 -1.63 3.55 12.06
CA ALA A 103 -2.65 2.74 12.71
C ALA A 103 -3.43 1.91 11.69
N VAL A 104 -3.90 2.52 10.59
CA VAL A 104 -4.61 1.77 9.53
C VAL A 104 -3.72 0.67 8.96
N THR A 105 -2.46 0.99 8.67
CA THR A 105 -1.48 0.04 8.13
C THR A 105 -1.28 -1.14 9.08
N LEU A 106 -1.05 -0.89 10.36
CA LEU A 106 -0.83 -1.94 11.37
C LEU A 106 -2.09 -2.75 11.66
N LEU A 107 -3.27 -2.12 11.72
CA LEU A 107 -4.54 -2.80 11.98
C LEU A 107 -4.96 -3.70 10.81
N PHE A 108 -4.82 -3.24 9.57
CA PHE A 108 -5.04 -4.09 8.40
C PHE A 108 -3.98 -5.20 8.29
N GLY A 109 -2.74 -4.90 8.68
CA GLY A 109 -1.69 -5.89 8.84
C GLY A 109 -2.02 -6.96 9.88
N ALA A 110 -2.65 -6.58 10.99
CA ALA A 110 -3.11 -7.52 12.01
C ALA A 110 -4.24 -8.42 11.49
N ILE A 111 -5.17 -7.90 10.68
CA ILE A 111 -6.19 -8.73 10.00
C ILE A 111 -5.49 -9.78 9.12
N GLY A 112 -4.53 -9.34 8.30
CA GLY A 112 -3.77 -10.23 7.42
C GLY A 112 -2.95 -11.25 8.19
N TRP A 113 -2.36 -10.84 9.32
CA TRP A 113 -1.63 -11.73 10.23
C TRP A 113 -2.53 -12.81 10.81
N VAL A 114 -3.72 -12.45 11.29
CA VAL A 114 -4.68 -13.44 11.81
C VAL A 114 -5.09 -14.41 10.70
N ASP A 115 -5.32 -13.93 9.48
CA ASP A 115 -5.68 -14.80 8.35
C ASP A 115 -4.55 -15.77 7.98
N ASP A 116 -3.34 -15.27 7.78
CA ASP A 116 -2.20 -16.11 7.41
C ASP A 116 -1.79 -17.05 8.55
N TYR A 117 -1.82 -16.60 9.80
CA TYR A 117 -1.56 -17.44 10.96
C TYR A 117 -2.50 -18.66 10.98
N ARG A 118 -3.81 -18.48 10.73
CA ARG A 118 -4.78 -19.58 10.65
C ARG A 118 -4.53 -20.51 9.47
N LYS A 119 -4.17 -19.98 8.31
CA LYS A 119 -3.83 -20.80 7.13
C LYS A 119 -2.63 -21.70 7.41
N VAL A 120 -1.61 -21.14 8.05
CA VAL A 120 -0.31 -21.77 8.20
C VAL A 120 -0.23 -22.66 9.44
N ILE A 121 -0.53 -22.10 10.62
CA ILE A 121 -0.25 -22.74 11.91
C ILE A 121 -1.42 -23.65 12.32
N GLU A 122 -2.66 -23.19 12.12
CA GLU A 122 -3.84 -24.02 12.39
C GLU A 122 -4.15 -25.03 11.25
N LYS A 123 -3.33 -25.05 10.19
CA LYS A 123 -3.48 -25.91 8.99
C LYS A 123 -4.88 -25.82 8.35
N ASN A 124 -5.56 -24.69 8.53
CA ASN A 124 -6.87 -24.46 7.97
C ASN A 124 -6.75 -23.79 6.59
N SER A 125 -6.82 -24.59 5.53
CA SER A 125 -6.63 -24.13 4.13
C SER A 125 -7.60 -23.02 3.68
N ARG A 126 -8.68 -22.77 4.44
CA ARG A 126 -9.64 -21.69 4.16
C ARG A 126 -9.22 -20.34 4.79
N GLY A 127 -8.38 -20.35 5.83
CA GLY A 127 -8.02 -19.14 6.58
C GLY A 127 -9.19 -18.52 7.36
N LEU A 128 -9.10 -17.22 7.61
CA LEU A 128 -10.16 -16.40 8.19
C LEU A 128 -11.34 -16.31 7.20
N PRO A 129 -12.58 -16.67 7.62
CA PRO A 129 -13.74 -16.56 6.74
C PRO A 129 -13.90 -15.14 6.18
N SER A 130 -14.19 -15.02 4.88
CA SER A 130 -14.25 -13.73 4.18
C SER A 130 -15.17 -12.69 4.86
N ARG A 131 -16.26 -13.15 5.49
CA ARG A 131 -17.17 -12.28 6.29
C ARG A 131 -16.47 -11.57 7.45
N TRP A 132 -15.57 -12.27 8.15
CA TRP A 132 -14.86 -11.72 9.31
C TRP A 132 -13.68 -10.86 8.86
N LYS A 133 -13.00 -11.25 7.78
CA LYS A 133 -11.98 -10.40 7.15
C LYS A 133 -12.58 -9.06 6.74
N TYR A 134 -13.68 -9.09 5.99
CA TYR A 134 -14.38 -7.88 5.55
C TYR A 134 -14.93 -7.08 6.74
N PHE A 135 -15.53 -7.74 7.74
CA PHE A 135 -16.01 -7.06 8.94
C PHE A 135 -14.92 -6.21 9.62
N TRP A 136 -13.74 -6.78 9.87
CA TRP A 136 -12.65 -6.03 10.52
C TRP A 136 -12.05 -4.94 9.61
N GLN A 137 -11.93 -5.21 8.30
CA GLN A 137 -11.56 -4.17 7.34
C GLN A 137 -12.57 -3.02 7.39
N SER A 138 -13.87 -3.33 7.54
CA SER A 138 -14.91 -2.32 7.61
C SER A 138 -14.87 -1.52 8.89
N VAL A 139 -14.66 -2.17 10.04
CA VAL A 139 -14.52 -1.50 11.34
C VAL A 139 -13.36 -0.50 11.29
N PHE A 140 -12.17 -0.92 10.88
CA PHE A 140 -11.00 -0.03 10.87
C PHE A 140 -11.04 1.00 9.75
N GLY A 141 -11.56 0.64 8.56
CA GLY A 141 -11.76 1.57 7.46
C GLY A 141 -12.78 2.67 7.79
N LEU A 142 -13.91 2.33 8.41
CA LEU A 142 -14.90 3.32 8.87
C LEU A 142 -14.37 4.16 10.03
N ALA A 143 -13.66 3.56 10.99
CA ALA A 143 -13.05 4.31 12.09
C ALA A 143 -12.07 5.38 11.56
N ALA A 144 -11.22 5.02 10.60
CA ALA A 144 -10.32 5.97 9.95
C ALA A 144 -11.07 7.06 9.17
N ALA A 145 -12.11 6.68 8.42
CA ALA A 145 -12.95 7.62 7.67
C ALA A 145 -13.66 8.64 8.57
N ILE A 146 -14.26 8.17 9.67
CA ILE A 146 -14.94 9.02 10.66
C ILE A 146 -13.93 9.91 11.37
N PHE A 147 -12.77 9.38 11.77
CA PHE A 147 -11.73 10.18 12.41
C PHE A 147 -11.23 11.31 11.50
N LEU A 148 -10.94 11.01 10.23
CA LEU A 148 -10.51 12.02 9.25
C LEU A 148 -11.59 13.09 9.03
N TYR A 149 -12.86 12.70 8.99
CA TYR A 149 -13.99 13.63 8.85
C TYR A 149 -14.15 14.55 10.08
N MET A 150 -14.11 13.97 11.29
CA MET A 150 -14.32 14.70 12.54
C MET A 150 -13.14 15.61 12.91
N THR A 151 -11.94 15.29 12.44
CA THR A 151 -10.72 16.08 12.71
C THR A 151 -10.34 17.01 11.56
N ALA A 152 -11.18 17.11 10.53
CA ALA A 152 -10.95 18.02 9.41
C ALA A 152 -10.93 19.48 9.88
N GLN A 153 -9.88 20.22 9.55
CA GLN A 153 -9.72 21.61 9.96
C GLN A 153 -10.15 22.60 8.88
N SER A 154 -10.24 22.14 7.64
CA SER A 154 -10.61 22.92 6.46
C SER A 154 -11.65 22.19 5.62
N PRO A 155 -12.61 22.90 4.97
CA PRO A 155 -13.54 22.29 4.02
C PRO A 155 -12.84 21.49 2.92
N VAL A 156 -11.65 21.94 2.52
CA VAL A 156 -10.80 21.31 1.51
C VAL A 156 -10.45 19.86 1.85
N GLU A 157 -10.38 19.51 3.14
CA GLU A 157 -10.08 18.15 3.56
C GLU A 157 -11.25 17.18 3.34
N THR A 158 -12.45 17.69 3.07
CA THR A 158 -13.68 16.90 2.88
C THR A 158 -14.29 17.06 1.49
N THR A 159 -13.61 17.76 0.58
CA THR A 159 -14.02 17.91 -0.81
C THR A 159 -13.40 16.81 -1.68
N LEU A 160 -14.17 16.32 -2.64
CA LEU A 160 -13.65 15.51 -3.74
C LEU A 160 -13.16 16.45 -4.83
N ILE A 161 -11.98 16.15 -5.36
CA ILE A 161 -11.35 16.99 -6.36
C ILE A 161 -11.18 16.20 -7.63
N VAL A 162 -11.77 16.71 -8.70
CA VAL A 162 -11.71 16.06 -10.00
C VAL A 162 -10.43 16.51 -10.71
N PRO A 163 -9.46 15.60 -10.97
CA PRO A 163 -8.25 15.98 -11.67
C PRO A 163 -8.60 16.49 -13.08
N LEU A 164 -7.80 17.42 -13.61
CA LEU A 164 -7.96 18.07 -14.93
C LEU A 164 -9.13 19.08 -15.03
N LEU A 165 -10.05 19.11 -14.06
CA LEU A 165 -11.16 20.06 -14.03
C LEU A 165 -10.97 21.05 -12.88
N LYS A 166 -10.41 22.22 -13.18
CA LYS A 166 -9.94 23.22 -12.21
C LYS A 166 -11.04 23.72 -11.26
N ASP A 167 -12.25 23.86 -11.76
CA ASP A 167 -13.37 24.46 -11.03
C ASP A 167 -14.31 23.42 -10.40
N VAL A 168 -14.00 22.12 -10.53
CA VAL A 168 -14.86 21.05 -10.03
C VAL A 168 -14.32 20.52 -8.71
N ALA A 169 -14.73 21.18 -7.64
CA ALA A 169 -14.58 20.71 -6.26
C ALA A 169 -15.96 20.37 -5.69
N ILE A 170 -16.17 19.10 -5.35
CA ILE A 170 -17.48 18.61 -4.87
C ILE A 170 -17.40 18.48 -3.34
N PRO A 171 -18.07 19.35 -2.56
CA PRO A 171 -18.15 19.18 -1.11
C PRO A 171 -18.98 17.94 -0.78
N LEU A 172 -18.36 16.94 -0.16
CA LEU A 172 -19.00 15.65 0.07
C LEU A 172 -19.85 15.61 1.34
N GLY A 173 -19.55 16.46 2.34
CA GLY A 173 -20.15 16.34 3.67
C GLY A 173 -20.00 14.91 4.20
N ILE A 174 -21.10 14.29 4.65
CA ILE A 174 -21.11 12.91 5.16
C ILE A 174 -20.70 11.88 4.09
N ALA A 175 -20.93 12.17 2.80
CA ALA A 175 -20.51 11.27 1.71
C ALA A 175 -18.99 11.07 1.67
N PHE A 176 -18.21 11.96 2.30
CA PHE A 176 -16.78 11.79 2.53
C PHE A 176 -16.45 10.48 3.25
N VAL A 177 -17.21 10.15 4.29
CA VAL A 177 -16.98 8.95 5.11
C VAL A 177 -17.19 7.71 4.24
N VAL A 178 -18.23 7.72 3.42
CA VAL A 178 -18.56 6.63 2.49
C VAL A 178 -17.47 6.48 1.43
N LEU A 179 -17.04 7.57 0.79
CA LEU A 179 -15.97 7.54 -0.19
C LEU A 179 -14.67 7.02 0.42
N THR A 180 -14.26 7.58 1.56
CA THR A 180 -13.02 7.20 2.25
C THR A 180 -13.02 5.73 2.63
N TYR A 181 -14.14 5.22 3.13
CA TYR A 181 -14.34 3.81 3.41
C TYR A 181 -14.07 2.94 2.18
N PHE A 182 -14.70 3.27 1.04
CA PHE A 182 -14.53 2.50 -0.19
C PHE A 182 -13.11 2.61 -0.75
N VAL A 183 -12.45 3.75 -0.64
CA VAL A 183 -11.06 3.91 -1.08
C VAL A 183 -10.13 3.06 -0.22
N ILE A 184 -10.21 3.13 1.11
CA ILE A 184 -9.32 2.37 2.01
C ILE A 184 -9.55 0.85 1.84
N VAL A 185 -10.80 0.39 1.99
CA VAL A 185 -11.12 -1.05 1.93
C VAL A 185 -10.98 -1.59 0.50
N GLY A 186 -11.37 -0.80 -0.50
CA GLY A 186 -11.24 -1.16 -1.91
C GLY A 186 -9.79 -1.33 -2.33
N THR A 187 -8.93 -0.35 -2.04
CA THR A 187 -7.50 -0.44 -2.37
C THR A 187 -6.80 -1.55 -1.59
N SER A 188 -7.17 -1.78 -0.32
CA SER A 188 -6.67 -2.92 0.47
C SER A 188 -6.93 -4.27 -0.21
N ASN A 189 -8.17 -4.51 -0.65
CA ASN A 189 -8.51 -5.76 -1.35
C ASN A 189 -7.92 -5.80 -2.77
N ALA A 190 -7.79 -4.66 -3.45
CA ALA A 190 -7.21 -4.61 -4.79
C ALA A 190 -5.73 -5.03 -4.81
N VAL A 191 -4.95 -4.56 -3.83
CA VAL A 191 -3.55 -4.99 -3.67
C VAL A 191 -3.47 -6.47 -3.29
N ASN A 192 -4.35 -6.96 -2.40
CA ASN A 192 -4.42 -8.38 -2.04
C ASN A 192 -4.77 -9.31 -3.21
N LEU A 193 -5.68 -8.90 -4.11
CA LEU A 193 -5.97 -9.65 -5.33
C LEU A 193 -4.81 -9.66 -6.33
N THR A 194 -3.92 -8.67 -6.26
CA THR A 194 -2.78 -8.53 -7.18
C THR A 194 -1.56 -9.33 -6.70
N ASP A 195 -1.49 -9.68 -5.40
CA ASP A 195 -0.39 -10.44 -4.80
C ASP A 195 -0.46 -11.95 -5.11
N GLY A 196 -0.59 -12.29 -6.40
CA GLY A 196 -0.66 -13.67 -6.90
C GLY A 196 0.62 -14.20 -7.54
N LEU A 197 1.56 -13.31 -7.90
CA LEU A 197 2.85 -13.65 -8.54
C LEU A 197 4.02 -12.94 -7.85
N ASP A 198 5.22 -13.49 -8.02
CA ASP A 198 6.45 -13.07 -7.36
C ASP A 198 6.79 -11.60 -7.72
N GLY A 199 6.75 -10.69 -6.76
CA GLY A 199 7.04 -9.27 -6.99
C GLY A 199 5.96 -8.49 -7.75
N LEU A 200 4.82 -9.12 -8.09
CA LEU A 200 3.78 -8.47 -8.88
C LEU A 200 3.10 -7.32 -8.15
N ALA A 201 2.82 -7.47 -6.85
CA ALA A 201 2.13 -6.44 -6.07
C ALA A 201 3.08 -5.40 -5.44
N ILE A 202 4.27 -5.80 -4.98
CA ILE A 202 5.12 -4.92 -4.17
C ILE A 202 5.68 -3.74 -4.97
N LEU A 203 6.23 -3.96 -6.17
CA LEU A 203 6.84 -2.85 -6.90
C LEU A 203 5.80 -1.83 -7.38
N PRO A 204 4.62 -2.22 -7.90
CA PRO A 204 3.53 -1.28 -8.12
C PRO A 204 3.14 -0.49 -6.86
N THR A 205 3.10 -1.14 -5.70
CA THR A 205 2.81 -0.47 -4.43
C THR A 205 3.89 0.57 -4.10
N VAL A 206 5.17 0.21 -4.26
CA VAL A 206 6.32 1.12 -4.07
C VAL A 206 6.24 2.32 -5.00
N MET A 207 5.94 2.12 -6.28
CA MET A 207 5.83 3.20 -7.26
C MET A 207 4.66 4.14 -6.94
N VAL A 208 3.48 3.59 -6.64
CA VAL A 208 2.28 4.38 -6.28
C VAL A 208 2.49 5.10 -4.95
N GLY A 209 3.04 4.43 -3.94
CA GLY A 209 3.35 5.03 -2.64
C GLY A 209 4.41 6.13 -2.72
N GLY A 210 5.45 5.95 -3.54
CA GLY A 210 6.43 6.98 -3.83
C GLY A 210 5.81 8.21 -4.51
N ALA A 211 4.94 8.00 -5.50
CA ALA A 211 4.22 9.08 -6.16
C ALA A 211 3.28 9.82 -5.20
N LEU A 212 2.54 9.11 -4.34
CA LEU A 212 1.75 9.72 -3.27
C LEU A 212 2.63 10.49 -2.28
N GLY A 213 3.85 10.04 -2.00
CA GLY A 213 4.83 10.80 -1.21
C GLY A 213 5.19 12.15 -1.84
N ILE A 214 5.28 12.23 -3.18
CA ILE A 214 5.43 13.50 -3.90
C ILE A 214 4.20 14.39 -3.69
N PHE A 215 2.98 13.84 -3.82
CA PHE A 215 1.76 14.59 -3.53
C PHE A 215 1.69 15.09 -2.09
N CYS A 216 2.13 14.29 -1.11
CA CYS A 216 2.21 14.69 0.30
C CYS A 216 3.12 15.91 0.47
N TYR A 217 4.32 15.87 -0.11
CA TYR A 217 5.28 16.96 -0.02
C TYR A 217 4.78 18.25 -0.66
N LEU A 218 4.18 18.15 -1.85
CA LEU A 218 3.66 19.32 -2.57
C LEU A 218 2.42 19.90 -1.89
N SER A 219 1.45 19.07 -1.51
CA SER A 219 0.20 19.51 -0.86
C SER A 219 0.43 20.01 0.57
N GLY A 220 1.51 19.56 1.22
CA GLY A 220 1.92 20.00 2.56
C GLY A 220 2.70 21.33 2.58
N ASN A 221 3.02 21.91 1.43
CA ASN A 221 3.76 23.16 1.31
C ASN A 221 2.90 24.24 0.64
N VAL A 222 2.68 25.37 1.32
CA VAL A 222 1.81 26.45 0.83
C VAL A 222 2.24 26.96 -0.55
N ASN A 223 3.55 27.20 -0.74
CA ASN A 223 4.07 27.77 -1.98
C ASN A 223 3.91 26.80 -3.16
N PHE A 224 4.19 25.52 -2.96
CA PHE A 224 3.99 24.51 -4.01
C PHE A 224 2.52 24.26 -4.30
N ALA A 225 1.68 24.25 -3.25
CA ALA A 225 0.25 24.08 -3.39
C ALA A 225 -0.37 25.21 -4.22
N GLU A 226 0.00 26.46 -3.93
CA GLU A 226 -0.43 27.65 -4.67
C GLU A 226 0.09 27.62 -6.12
N TYR A 227 1.37 27.34 -6.32
CA TYR A 227 1.97 27.31 -7.67
C TYR A 227 1.35 26.24 -8.58
N LEU A 228 1.06 25.05 -8.04
CA LEU A 228 0.50 23.93 -8.80
C LEU A 228 -1.03 23.91 -8.81
N LEU A 229 -1.69 24.88 -8.14
CA LEU A 229 -3.14 24.92 -7.97
C LEU A 229 -3.68 23.61 -7.39
N ILE A 230 -2.95 23.02 -6.44
CA ILE A 230 -3.37 21.84 -5.69
C ILE A 230 -3.81 22.24 -4.29
N PRO A 231 -4.64 21.42 -3.63
CA PRO A 231 -5.11 21.73 -2.29
C PRO A 231 -3.98 21.76 -1.29
N TYR A 232 -3.94 22.83 -0.50
CA TYR A 232 -3.06 22.89 0.65
C TYR A 232 -3.68 22.11 1.82
N VAL A 233 -2.97 21.10 2.30
CA VAL A 233 -3.37 20.28 3.46
C VAL A 233 -2.29 20.43 4.54
N PRO A 234 -2.49 21.28 5.56
CA PRO A 234 -1.50 21.53 6.60
C PRO A 234 -1.06 20.23 7.28
N GLY A 235 0.24 19.99 7.36
CA GLY A 235 0.81 18.79 7.99
C GLY A 235 0.82 17.53 7.11
N ALA A 236 0.18 17.51 5.93
CA ALA A 236 0.24 16.34 5.03
C ALA A 236 1.67 16.04 4.55
N GLY A 237 2.55 17.05 4.55
CA GLY A 237 3.96 16.93 4.16
C GLY A 237 4.73 15.88 4.98
N GLU A 238 4.40 15.67 6.24
CA GLU A 238 5.04 14.66 7.11
C GLU A 238 4.86 13.23 6.60
N LEU A 239 3.78 12.95 5.84
CA LEU A 239 3.55 11.64 5.25
C LEU A 239 4.60 11.25 4.21
N ILE A 240 5.43 12.18 3.70
CA ILE A 240 6.58 11.83 2.86
C ILE A 240 7.52 10.85 3.57
N VAL A 241 7.68 10.96 4.90
CA VAL A 241 8.55 10.06 5.68
C VAL A 241 7.96 8.65 5.72
N PHE A 242 6.65 8.53 5.89
CA PHE A 242 5.95 7.24 5.81
C PHE A 242 6.05 6.63 4.40
N CYS A 243 5.76 7.42 3.35
CA CYS A 243 5.86 6.96 1.97
C CYS A 243 7.29 6.53 1.61
N ALA A 244 8.30 7.27 2.08
CA ALA A 244 9.70 6.91 1.92
C ALA A 244 10.04 5.61 2.66
N ALA A 245 9.57 5.43 3.88
CA ALA A 245 9.72 4.16 4.60
C ALA A 245 9.05 2.99 3.87
N LEU A 246 7.87 3.21 3.27
CA LEU A 246 7.18 2.23 2.41
C LEU A 246 8.03 1.87 1.19
N VAL A 247 8.62 2.86 0.51
CA VAL A 247 9.53 2.64 -0.62
C VAL A 247 10.74 1.81 -0.18
N GLY A 248 11.41 2.20 0.90
CA GLY A 248 12.59 1.48 1.42
C GLY A 248 12.28 0.04 1.84
N ALA A 249 11.21 -0.16 2.60
CA ALA A 249 10.76 -1.48 3.03
C ALA A 249 10.32 -2.35 1.85
N GLY A 250 9.60 -1.78 0.89
CA GLY A 250 9.13 -2.49 -0.29
C GLY A 250 10.27 -2.90 -1.22
N LEU A 251 11.27 -2.05 -1.44
CA LEU A 251 12.49 -2.40 -2.19
C LEU A 251 13.31 -3.48 -1.45
N GLY A 252 13.44 -3.37 -0.13
CA GLY A 252 14.11 -4.38 0.68
C GLY A 252 13.38 -5.73 0.70
N PHE A 253 12.05 -5.73 0.68
CA PHE A 253 11.27 -6.94 0.54
C PHE A 253 11.37 -7.53 -0.88
N LEU A 254 11.31 -6.68 -1.90
CA LEU A 254 11.44 -7.10 -3.30
C LEU A 254 12.75 -7.86 -3.53
N TRP A 255 13.85 -7.49 -2.86
CA TRP A 255 15.12 -8.24 -2.89
C TRP A 255 14.96 -9.75 -2.61
N PHE A 256 14.03 -10.13 -1.72
CA PHE A 256 13.75 -11.52 -1.38
C PHE A 256 12.54 -12.09 -2.12
N ASN A 257 11.72 -11.25 -2.75
CA ASN A 257 10.45 -11.62 -3.37
C ASN A 257 10.50 -11.61 -4.91
N THR A 258 11.56 -11.08 -5.53
CA THR A 258 11.79 -11.23 -6.98
C THR A 258 11.83 -12.69 -7.39
N TYR A 259 11.28 -13.01 -8.55
CA TYR A 259 11.27 -14.37 -9.08
C TYR A 259 12.71 -14.95 -9.23
N PRO A 260 12.95 -16.19 -8.76
CA PRO A 260 12.07 -17.02 -7.93
C PRO A 260 12.02 -16.55 -6.46
N ALA A 261 10.82 -16.36 -5.89
CA ALA A 261 10.66 -15.79 -4.56
C ALA A 261 11.16 -16.69 -3.42
N GLN A 262 11.86 -16.06 -2.46
CA GLN A 262 12.30 -16.68 -1.20
C GLN A 262 11.28 -16.52 -0.07
N VAL A 263 10.34 -15.57 -0.21
CA VAL A 263 9.24 -15.32 0.72
C VAL A 263 8.08 -14.66 0.01
N PHE A 264 6.85 -15.02 0.37
CA PHE A 264 5.61 -14.37 -0.08
C PHE A 264 5.14 -13.31 0.90
N MET A 265 4.54 -12.24 0.37
CA MET A 265 4.07 -11.12 1.17
C MET A 265 2.94 -11.57 2.10
N GLY A 266 1.98 -12.33 1.57
CA GLY A 266 0.83 -12.81 2.32
C GLY A 266 -0.18 -11.68 2.58
N ASP A 267 -1.30 -12.04 3.19
CA ASP A 267 -2.37 -11.11 3.51
C ASP A 267 -1.90 -10.02 4.48
N VAL A 268 -0.91 -10.29 5.33
CA VAL A 268 -0.27 -9.29 6.23
C VAL A 268 0.15 -8.05 5.45
N GLY A 269 0.94 -8.23 4.40
CA GLY A 269 1.51 -7.10 3.66
C GLY A 269 0.51 -6.52 2.70
N ALA A 270 -0.21 -7.37 1.94
CA ALA A 270 -1.03 -6.88 0.85
C ALA A 270 -2.24 -6.06 1.34
N LEU A 271 -2.91 -6.50 2.43
CA LEU A 271 -4.02 -5.75 3.02
C LEU A 271 -3.56 -4.42 3.62
N ALA A 272 -2.45 -4.44 4.35
CA ALA A 272 -1.88 -3.27 5.02
C ALA A 272 -1.42 -2.21 4.03
N LEU A 273 -0.65 -2.61 3.01
CA LEU A 273 -0.11 -1.70 2.01
C LEU A 273 -1.21 -1.06 1.17
N GLY A 274 -2.21 -1.82 0.74
CA GLY A 274 -3.34 -1.25 0.00
C GLY A 274 -4.16 -0.28 0.85
N ALA A 275 -4.38 -0.58 2.14
CA ALA A 275 -5.06 0.34 3.05
C ALA A 275 -4.24 1.62 3.30
N ALA A 276 -2.91 1.51 3.40
CA ALA A 276 -2.01 2.64 3.52
C ALA A 276 -2.12 3.59 2.31
N LEU A 277 -2.01 3.04 1.09
CA LEU A 277 -2.15 3.81 -0.16
C LEU A 277 -3.50 4.53 -0.24
N GLY A 278 -4.59 3.82 0.08
CA GLY A 278 -5.94 4.40 0.10
C GLY A 278 -6.06 5.55 1.11
N THR A 279 -5.52 5.36 2.32
CA THR A 279 -5.57 6.38 3.38
C THR A 279 -4.78 7.63 3.01
N ILE A 280 -3.57 7.45 2.47
CA ILE A 280 -2.72 8.57 2.05
C ILE A 280 -3.38 9.33 0.89
N ALA A 281 -3.88 8.62 -0.12
CA ALA A 281 -4.56 9.23 -1.25
C ALA A 281 -5.78 10.05 -0.85
N VAL A 282 -6.56 9.56 0.12
CA VAL A 282 -7.63 10.34 0.73
C VAL A 282 -7.02 11.58 1.37
N ILE A 283 -6.09 11.48 2.32
CA ILE A 283 -5.52 12.65 3.02
C ILE A 283 -5.06 13.77 2.06
N VAL A 284 -4.36 13.43 0.96
CA VAL A 284 -3.86 14.42 -0.02
C VAL A 284 -4.87 14.79 -1.13
N ARG A 285 -6.12 14.33 -1.06
CA ARG A 285 -7.19 14.60 -2.04
C ARG A 285 -6.87 14.10 -3.46
N GLN A 286 -6.26 12.92 -3.53
CA GLN A 286 -5.82 12.27 -4.76
C GLN A 286 -6.48 10.90 -4.95
N GLU A 287 -7.75 10.75 -4.56
CA GLU A 287 -8.48 9.48 -4.65
C GLU A 287 -8.63 9.02 -6.10
N ILE A 288 -8.99 9.93 -7.01
CA ILE A 288 -9.13 9.64 -8.45
C ILE A 288 -7.74 9.38 -9.05
N VAL A 289 -6.72 10.13 -8.64
CA VAL A 289 -5.36 9.94 -9.13
C VAL A 289 -4.78 8.61 -8.64
N LEU A 290 -5.12 8.15 -7.42
CA LEU A 290 -4.80 6.80 -6.95
C LEU A 290 -5.43 5.73 -7.86
N PHE A 291 -6.67 5.93 -8.30
CA PHE A 291 -7.33 5.00 -9.22
C PHE A 291 -6.58 4.89 -10.56
N ILE A 292 -6.03 6.01 -11.05
CA ILE A 292 -5.19 6.05 -12.25
C ILE A 292 -3.84 5.37 -12.00
N MET A 293 -3.08 5.84 -11.00
CA MET A 293 -1.74 5.33 -10.68
C MET A 293 -1.74 3.84 -10.31
N GLY A 294 -2.75 3.42 -9.54
CA GLY A 294 -3.02 2.04 -9.15
C GLY A 294 -3.79 1.25 -10.19
N GLY A 295 -3.83 1.69 -11.46
CA GLY A 295 -4.64 1.07 -12.50
C GLY A 295 -4.38 -0.42 -12.72
N VAL A 296 -3.19 -0.92 -12.40
CA VAL A 296 -2.93 -2.38 -12.37
C VAL A 296 -3.78 -3.08 -11.30
N PHE A 297 -3.81 -2.56 -10.06
CA PHE A 297 -4.67 -3.08 -9.00
C PHE A 297 -6.16 -3.01 -9.36
N VAL A 298 -6.55 -1.92 -10.03
CA VAL A 298 -7.91 -1.72 -10.54
C VAL A 298 -8.24 -2.77 -11.60
N MET A 299 -7.38 -2.97 -12.59
CA MET A 299 -7.59 -3.96 -13.66
C MET A 299 -7.71 -5.38 -13.10
N GLU A 300 -6.86 -5.73 -12.13
CA GLU A 300 -6.92 -7.02 -11.44
C GLU A 300 -8.27 -7.20 -10.72
N THR A 301 -8.69 -6.19 -9.95
CA THR A 301 -9.96 -6.21 -9.22
C THR A 301 -11.16 -6.29 -10.16
N LEU A 302 -11.19 -5.47 -11.21
CA LEU A 302 -12.26 -5.48 -12.20
C LEU A 302 -12.33 -6.82 -12.94
N SER A 303 -11.19 -7.44 -13.23
CA SER A 303 -11.18 -8.76 -13.86
C SER A 303 -11.88 -9.83 -13.00
N VAL A 304 -11.69 -9.79 -11.68
CA VAL A 304 -12.37 -10.66 -10.73
C VAL A 304 -13.86 -10.36 -10.66
N ILE A 305 -14.26 -9.09 -10.57
CA ILE A 305 -15.66 -8.68 -10.54
C ILE A 305 -16.38 -9.15 -11.81
N ILE A 306 -15.83 -8.85 -12.98
CA ILE A 306 -16.39 -9.24 -14.28
C ILE A 306 -16.52 -10.76 -14.37
N GLN A 307 -15.48 -11.51 -13.97
CA GLN A 307 -15.50 -12.96 -14.01
C GLN A 307 -16.59 -13.55 -13.09
N VAL A 308 -16.70 -13.07 -11.85
CA VAL A 308 -17.70 -13.56 -10.88
C VAL A 308 -19.12 -13.22 -11.33
N VAL A 309 -19.35 -12.00 -11.80
CA VAL A 309 -20.66 -11.55 -12.31
C VAL A 309 -21.06 -12.37 -13.53
N SER A 310 -20.17 -12.53 -14.51
CA SER A 310 -20.44 -13.34 -15.72
C SER A 310 -20.77 -14.79 -15.36
N PHE A 311 -19.99 -15.41 -14.47
CA PHE A 311 -20.21 -16.80 -14.09
C PHE A 311 -21.54 -16.99 -13.33
N LYS A 312 -21.90 -16.04 -12.45
CA LYS A 312 -23.19 -16.09 -11.72
C LYS A 312 -24.40 -15.85 -12.63
N LEU A 313 -24.29 -14.97 -13.62
CA LEU A 313 -25.42 -14.61 -14.50
C LEU A 313 -25.57 -15.55 -15.71
N THR A 314 -24.46 -16.01 -16.29
CA THR A 314 -24.46 -16.73 -17.58
C THR A 314 -23.87 -18.14 -17.49
N GLY A 315 -23.24 -18.51 -16.38
CA GLY A 315 -22.45 -19.75 -16.26
C GLY A 315 -21.16 -19.76 -17.06
N LYS A 316 -20.84 -18.70 -17.82
CA LYS A 316 -19.67 -18.64 -18.70
C LYS A 316 -18.56 -17.78 -18.09
N ARG A 317 -17.33 -18.23 -18.29
CA ARG A 317 -16.09 -17.52 -17.91
C ARG A 317 -15.70 -16.54 -19.02
N VAL A 318 -15.31 -15.31 -18.65
CA VAL A 318 -14.81 -14.29 -19.60
C VAL A 318 -13.30 -14.46 -19.80
N PHE A 319 -12.57 -14.54 -18.69
CA PHE A 319 -11.15 -14.87 -18.67
C PHE A 319 -10.95 -16.35 -18.39
N ARG A 320 -9.87 -16.93 -18.94
CA ARG A 320 -9.42 -18.30 -18.61
C ARG A 320 -9.34 -18.55 -17.10
N MET A 321 -8.80 -17.59 -16.37
CA MET A 321 -8.77 -17.52 -14.92
C MET A 321 -8.77 -16.04 -14.52
N ALA A 322 -9.33 -15.74 -13.34
CA ALA A 322 -9.21 -14.43 -12.70
C ALA A 322 -8.45 -14.63 -11.38
N PRO A 323 -7.58 -13.68 -10.96
CA PRO A 323 -7.32 -12.36 -11.57
C PRO A 323 -6.57 -12.39 -12.92
N ILE A 324 -6.41 -11.25 -13.59
CA ILE A 324 -6.01 -11.17 -15.00
C ILE A 324 -4.56 -11.63 -15.24
N HIS A 325 -3.67 -11.56 -14.25
CA HIS A 325 -2.32 -12.13 -14.40
C HIS A 325 -2.36 -13.65 -14.69
N HIS A 326 -3.24 -14.42 -14.01
CA HIS A 326 -3.40 -15.85 -14.29
C HIS A 326 -3.99 -16.13 -15.67
N HIS A 327 -4.79 -15.20 -16.20
CA HIS A 327 -5.25 -15.29 -17.58
C HIS A 327 -4.06 -15.34 -18.55
N PHE A 328 -3.05 -14.48 -18.33
CA PHE A 328 -1.85 -14.42 -19.16
C PHE A 328 -0.93 -15.63 -18.97
N GLU A 329 -0.79 -16.16 -17.74
CA GLU A 329 -0.06 -17.41 -17.50
C GLU A 329 -0.70 -18.59 -18.27
N LEU A 330 -2.02 -18.72 -18.22
CA LEU A 330 -2.76 -19.73 -19.00
C LEU A 330 -2.79 -19.43 -20.51
N ARG A 331 -2.27 -18.28 -20.96
CA ARG A 331 -1.96 -18.02 -22.37
C ARG A 331 -0.53 -18.45 -22.75
N GLY A 332 0.24 -18.98 -21.82
CA GLY A 332 1.62 -19.39 -22.02
C GLY A 332 2.64 -18.28 -21.81
N TRP A 333 2.28 -17.17 -21.16
CA TRP A 333 3.28 -16.15 -20.79
C TRP A 333 4.07 -16.63 -19.57
N PRO A 334 5.41 -16.58 -19.60
CA PRO A 334 6.22 -16.82 -18.42
C PRO A 334 5.90 -15.80 -17.33
N GLU A 335 5.88 -16.24 -16.07
CA GLU A 335 5.58 -15.39 -14.91
C GLU A 335 6.45 -14.10 -14.87
N PRO A 336 7.80 -14.15 -15.01
CA PRO A 336 8.63 -12.93 -15.05
C PRO A 336 8.21 -11.94 -16.14
N ARG A 337 7.71 -12.43 -17.28
CA ARG A 337 7.24 -11.59 -18.38
C ARG A 337 5.96 -10.85 -18.01
N VAL A 338 5.04 -11.50 -17.29
CA VAL A 338 3.82 -10.85 -16.78
C VAL A 338 4.19 -9.76 -15.78
N ILE A 339 5.04 -10.09 -14.81
CA ILE A 339 5.50 -9.19 -13.74
C ILE A 339 6.11 -7.91 -14.32
N VAL A 340 7.15 -8.04 -15.16
CA VAL A 340 7.84 -6.87 -15.73
C VAL A 340 6.92 -6.02 -16.60
N ARG A 341 6.00 -6.62 -17.35
CA ARG A 341 5.02 -5.86 -18.16
C ARG A 341 4.08 -5.04 -17.28
N PHE A 342 3.63 -5.62 -16.16
CA PHE A 342 2.74 -4.93 -15.23
C PHE A 342 3.48 -3.80 -14.50
N TRP A 343 4.77 -3.97 -14.23
CA TRP A 343 5.62 -2.89 -13.74
C TRP A 343 5.74 -1.75 -14.73
N ILE A 344 6.01 -2.04 -16.02
CA ILE A 344 6.08 -1.00 -17.08
C ILE A 344 4.75 -0.25 -17.16
N ILE A 345 3.61 -0.96 -17.16
CA ILE A 345 2.28 -0.34 -17.16
C ILE A 345 2.11 0.56 -15.94
N THR A 346 2.53 0.11 -14.75
CA THR A 346 2.43 0.91 -13.53
C THR A 346 3.29 2.18 -13.61
N VAL A 347 4.52 2.10 -14.14
CA VAL A 347 5.37 3.29 -14.36
C VAL A 347 4.63 4.31 -15.22
N ILE A 348 4.06 3.87 -16.36
CA ILE A 348 3.31 4.75 -17.27
C ILE A 348 2.12 5.39 -16.54
N LEU A 349 1.35 4.61 -15.79
CA LEU A 349 0.18 5.09 -15.05
C LEU A 349 0.56 6.06 -13.92
N VAL A 350 1.66 5.82 -13.22
CA VAL A 350 2.22 6.73 -12.21
C VAL A 350 2.64 8.05 -12.85
N LEU A 351 3.32 8.01 -14.00
CA LEU A 351 3.69 9.22 -14.74
C LEU A 351 2.46 10.00 -15.22
N ILE A 352 1.43 9.32 -15.70
CA ILE A 352 0.14 9.95 -16.06
C ILE A 352 -0.49 10.60 -14.81
N GLY A 353 -0.51 9.91 -13.68
CA GLY A 353 -1.01 10.44 -12.42
C GLY A 353 -0.25 11.69 -11.96
N LEU A 354 1.09 11.66 -12.00
CA LEU A 354 1.92 12.82 -11.68
C LEU A 354 1.73 13.97 -12.67
N ALA A 355 1.49 13.69 -13.95
CA ALA A 355 1.21 14.72 -14.95
C ALA A 355 -0.07 15.53 -14.62
N THR A 356 -1.01 14.96 -13.86
CA THR A 356 -2.20 15.68 -13.40
C THR A 356 -1.88 16.85 -12.45
N LEU A 357 -0.68 16.90 -11.85
CA LEU A 357 -0.22 18.04 -11.04
C LEU A 357 -0.08 19.33 -11.85
N LYS A 358 0.30 19.22 -13.13
CA LYS A 358 0.59 20.39 -13.99
C LYS A 358 -0.58 20.79 -14.87
N LEU A 359 -1.58 19.92 -14.99
CA LEU A 359 -2.76 20.11 -15.83
C LEU A 359 -3.95 20.68 -15.04
N ARG A 360 -3.68 21.24 -13.87
CA ARG A 360 -4.65 21.96 -13.03
C ARG A 360 -4.50 23.45 -13.14
#